data_AF-A0A1V1UIJ9-F1
#
_entry.id   AF-A0A1V1UIJ9-F1
#
_cell.length_a   1.000
_cell.length_b   1.000
_cell.length_c   1.000
_cell.angle_alpha   90.00
_cell.angle_beta   90.00
_cell.angle_gamma   90.00
#
_symmetry.space_group_name_H-M   'P 1'
#
loop_
_entity.id
_entity.type
_entity.pdbx_description
1 polymer ?
#
loop_
_entity_poly.entity_id
_entity_poly.type
_entity_poly.pdbx_seq_one_letter_code
_entity_poly.pdbx_strand_id
1 'polypeptide(L)'
;MSRMEQTRTDRFKTALLLMAATGLIVGLAFYLAGQPEIANLIWIAGVVPALAALVVEIVRSIGRGEVGLDIVAALSMSAALVFGETLAAAVVAVMYSGGTFLEAFAEGRARRSMKDLLSRVPRTATRHRNDGLEDVPLEEIVPGDRLLIRQGDVVPVDGTVASDTAFLDTAALTGESLPVRLARGADAMSGSTNAGEAFDLTATREAKDSTYAGIVRLVEEAQASKAPMSRLADRWSLGFLVVTVSIAFAAWWFTGDPIRAVAVLVVATPCPLILAVPVALVAGLSRATHFGVLIKGAGPLETMARIRTLILDKTGTLTDGRPQIISIDSHDGMTEDDILRLAAALDQASKHPVAQAIVAAAKAQGLTLTVPTEVAEIPGEGVLGRVEGREVIVGGDSFVASRVGRMVGDHPAKGAGSVLVAVAVDGHMAGHLVMSDPLREGAGAMLDGLRRQGISRILLATGDRADVAERVTEGLGLDGLRAGLTPDQKVLLVLSERKHGPVMMVGDGVNDAPALAAADVGVAMGARGAAASAEAADVVLLVDRIDRLGPGIEIARASRRIAVESVVAGIGLSVMGMIAAAFGYLTPVQGALLQEVIDVAVILNALRALRIAPHEPATGKPQAIMSEQADIVQGATP
;
A
#
# COMPACT_ATOMS: atom_id res chain seq x y z
N MET A 1 -23.69 2.85 -3.80
CA MET A 1 -24.50 1.94 -4.65
C MET A 1 -24.45 0.56 -4.03
N SER A 2 -25.60 -0.09 -3.84
CA SER A 2 -25.61 -1.45 -3.32
C SER A 2 -25.00 -2.42 -4.37
N ARG A 3 -24.41 -3.53 -3.93
CA ARG A 3 -23.86 -4.59 -4.81
C ARG A 3 -24.88 -5.12 -5.84
N MET A 4 -26.18 -5.03 -5.50
CA MET A 4 -27.31 -5.37 -6.36
C MET A 4 -27.58 -4.34 -7.46
N GLU A 5 -27.36 -3.04 -7.20
CA GLU A 5 -27.48 -2.01 -8.24
C GLU A 5 -26.36 -2.13 -9.28
N GLN A 6 -25.14 -2.40 -8.83
CA GLN A 6 -23.97 -2.51 -9.71
C GLN A 6 -24.11 -3.70 -10.68
N THR A 7 -24.54 -4.87 -10.17
CA THR A 7 -24.80 -6.06 -10.99
C THR A 7 -25.97 -5.90 -11.97
N ARG A 8 -26.98 -5.10 -11.63
CA ARG A 8 -28.09 -4.78 -12.54
C ARG A 8 -27.64 -3.88 -13.69
N THR A 9 -26.79 -2.89 -13.40
CA THR A 9 -26.21 -1.99 -14.40
C THR A 9 -25.29 -2.75 -15.37
N ASP A 10 -24.45 -3.65 -14.88
CA ASP A 10 -23.55 -4.45 -15.73
C ASP A 10 -24.31 -5.37 -16.70
N ARG A 11 -25.40 -6.00 -16.23
CA ARG A 11 -26.27 -6.82 -17.08
C ARG A 11 -26.95 -5.99 -18.17
N PHE A 12 -27.38 -4.78 -17.85
CA PHE A 12 -28.01 -3.88 -18.81
C PHE A 12 -27.01 -3.44 -19.90
N LYS A 13 -25.79 -3.02 -19.53
CA LYS A 13 -24.72 -2.67 -20.48
C LYS A 13 -24.34 -3.86 -21.38
N THR A 14 -24.24 -5.05 -20.79
CA THR A 14 -23.96 -6.29 -21.54
C THR A 14 -25.07 -6.60 -22.55
N ALA A 15 -26.34 -6.40 -22.18
CA ALA A 15 -27.47 -6.59 -23.09
C ALA A 15 -27.45 -5.61 -24.27
N LEU A 16 -27.09 -4.34 -24.03
CA LEU A 16 -26.93 -3.34 -25.10
C LEU A 16 -25.79 -3.74 -26.07
N LEU A 17 -24.65 -4.18 -25.55
CA LEU A 17 -23.55 -4.69 -26.37
C LEU A 17 -23.99 -5.88 -27.22
N LEU A 18 -24.65 -6.88 -26.63
CA LEU A 18 -25.14 -8.06 -27.36
C LEU A 18 -26.13 -7.66 -28.46
N MET A 19 -27.01 -6.70 -28.19
CA MET A 19 -27.98 -6.20 -29.17
C MET A 19 -27.29 -5.47 -30.33
N ALA A 20 -26.36 -4.55 -30.04
CA ALA A 20 -25.60 -3.83 -31.05
C ALA A 20 -24.74 -4.79 -31.90
N ALA A 21 -24.06 -5.75 -31.26
CA ALA A 21 -23.22 -6.74 -31.95
C ALA A 21 -24.05 -7.68 -32.83
N THR A 22 -25.20 -8.16 -32.33
CA THR A 22 -26.12 -8.99 -33.10
C THR A 22 -26.67 -8.21 -34.29
N GLY A 23 -27.08 -6.96 -34.09
CA GLY A 23 -27.54 -6.07 -35.16
C GLY A 23 -26.47 -5.85 -36.24
N LEU A 24 -25.22 -5.61 -35.84
CA LEU A 24 -24.09 -5.46 -36.77
C LEU A 24 -23.86 -6.73 -37.60
N ILE A 25 -23.78 -7.90 -36.95
CA ILE A 25 -23.53 -9.20 -37.60
C ILE A 25 -24.67 -9.57 -38.55
N VAL A 26 -25.92 -9.48 -38.09
CA VAL A 26 -27.09 -9.83 -38.91
C VAL A 26 -27.24 -8.85 -40.07
N GLY A 27 -27.06 -7.55 -39.85
CA GLY A 27 -27.10 -6.55 -40.93
C GLY A 27 -26.00 -6.79 -41.97
N LEU A 28 -24.79 -7.16 -41.55
CA LEU A 28 -23.70 -7.52 -42.46
C LEU A 28 -24.03 -8.78 -43.28
N ALA A 29 -24.68 -9.78 -42.68
CA ALA A 29 -25.12 -10.97 -43.39
C ALA A 29 -26.13 -10.65 -44.50
N PHE A 30 -27.13 -9.79 -44.22
CA PHE A 30 -28.09 -9.33 -45.22
C PHE A 30 -27.47 -8.44 -46.31
N TYR A 31 -26.48 -7.61 -45.93
CA TYR A 31 -25.72 -6.82 -46.90
C TYR A 31 -24.96 -7.71 -47.89
N LEU A 32 -24.27 -8.74 -47.38
CA LEU A 32 -23.56 -9.72 -48.20
C LEU A 32 -24.50 -10.62 -49.03
N ALA A 33 -25.72 -10.83 -48.55
CA ALA A 33 -26.78 -11.54 -49.28
C ALA A 33 -27.45 -10.66 -50.37
N GLY A 34 -26.99 -9.43 -50.59
CA GLY A 34 -27.50 -8.53 -51.62
C GLY A 34 -28.80 -7.81 -51.24
N GLN A 35 -29.13 -7.72 -49.94
CA GLN A 35 -30.32 -7.02 -49.43
C GLN A 35 -29.93 -5.79 -48.58
N PRO A 36 -29.41 -4.72 -49.19
CA PRO A 36 -28.89 -3.56 -48.47
C PRO A 36 -29.97 -2.76 -47.71
N GLU A 37 -31.22 -2.72 -48.19
CA GLU A 37 -32.29 -2.02 -47.47
C GLU A 37 -32.64 -2.70 -46.13
N ILE A 38 -32.69 -4.03 -46.13
CA ILE A 38 -32.93 -4.81 -44.91
C ILE A 38 -31.73 -4.69 -43.96
N ALA A 39 -30.50 -4.71 -44.49
CA ALA A 39 -29.30 -4.46 -43.70
C ALA A 39 -29.36 -3.09 -42.98
N ASN A 40 -29.73 -2.03 -43.69
CA ASN A 40 -29.86 -0.68 -43.12
C ASN A 40 -30.89 -0.62 -42.00
N LEU A 41 -32.07 -1.23 -42.19
CA LEU A 41 -33.11 -1.30 -41.16
C LEU A 41 -32.63 -2.03 -39.90
N ILE A 42 -31.89 -3.14 -40.09
CA ILE A 42 -31.35 -3.93 -38.97
C ILE A 42 -30.26 -3.14 -38.23
N TRP A 43 -29.37 -2.44 -38.93
CA TRP A 43 -28.37 -1.58 -38.31
C TRP A 43 -29.00 -0.44 -37.51
N ILE A 44 -30.01 0.25 -38.06
CA ILE A 44 -30.75 1.28 -37.32
C ILE A 44 -31.38 0.68 -36.06
N ALA A 45 -32.07 -0.46 -36.18
CA ALA A 45 -32.70 -1.13 -35.04
C ALA A 45 -31.69 -1.54 -33.95
N GLY A 46 -30.46 -1.90 -34.33
CA GLY A 46 -29.38 -2.21 -33.40
C GLY A 46 -28.78 -0.98 -32.70
N VAL A 47 -28.72 0.17 -33.37
CA VAL A 47 -28.11 1.41 -32.84
C VAL A 47 -29.06 2.17 -31.90
N VAL A 48 -30.34 2.26 -32.25
CA VAL A 48 -31.32 3.10 -31.54
C VAL A 48 -31.37 2.84 -30.02
N PRO A 49 -31.38 1.59 -29.53
CA PRO A 49 -31.40 1.32 -28.09
C PRO A 49 -30.13 1.80 -27.36
N ALA A 50 -28.96 1.61 -27.97
CA ALA A 50 -27.68 2.09 -27.42
C ALA A 50 -27.63 3.62 -27.40
N LEU A 51 -28.04 4.27 -28.50
CA LEU A 51 -28.11 5.72 -28.59
C LEU A 51 -29.09 6.31 -27.59
N ALA A 52 -30.28 5.71 -27.43
CA ALA A 52 -31.27 6.17 -26.46
C ALA A 52 -30.77 6.06 -25.01
N ALA A 53 -30.12 4.94 -24.66
CA ALA A 53 -29.51 4.77 -23.35
C ALA A 53 -28.42 5.83 -23.09
N LEU A 54 -27.56 6.06 -24.08
CA LEU A 54 -26.48 7.06 -24.01
C LEU A 54 -27.01 8.47 -23.83
N VAL A 55 -28.05 8.86 -24.59
CA VAL A 55 -28.68 10.19 -24.47
C VAL A 55 -29.27 10.39 -23.07
N VAL A 56 -29.94 9.37 -22.51
CA VAL A 56 -30.46 9.44 -21.13
C VAL A 56 -29.33 9.63 -20.11
N GLU A 57 -28.19 8.95 -20.30
CA GLU A 57 -27.01 9.09 -19.45
C GLU A 57 -26.39 10.49 -19.55
N ILE A 58 -26.25 11.03 -20.76
CA ILE A 58 -25.77 12.40 -21.00
C ILE A 58 -26.67 13.44 -20.34
N VAL A 59 -28.01 13.34 -20.50
CA VAL A 59 -28.95 14.29 -19.90
C VAL A 59 -28.86 14.28 -18.37
N ARG A 60 -28.73 13.10 -17.76
CA ARG A 60 -28.52 12.96 -16.31
C ARG A 60 -27.19 13.56 -15.87
N SER A 61 -26.12 13.35 -16.65
CA SER A 61 -24.77 13.85 -16.37
C SER A 61 -24.73 15.38 -16.40
N ILE A 62 -25.31 16.00 -17.44
CA ILE A 62 -25.44 17.45 -17.56
C ILE A 62 -26.26 18.03 -16.40
N GLY A 63 -27.32 17.34 -15.97
CA GLY A 63 -28.10 17.72 -14.78
C GLY A 63 -27.30 17.75 -13.48
N ARG A 64 -26.16 17.06 -13.41
CA ARG A 64 -25.21 17.09 -12.29
C ARG A 64 -24.05 18.07 -12.50
N GLY A 65 -24.01 18.78 -13.63
CA GLY A 65 -22.91 19.68 -14.01
C GLY A 65 -21.70 18.97 -14.63
N GLU A 66 -21.83 17.69 -15.00
CA GLU A 66 -20.78 16.88 -15.61
C GLU A 66 -20.98 16.84 -17.13
N VAL A 67 -20.03 17.33 -17.91
CA VAL A 67 -20.04 17.23 -19.38
C VAL A 67 -18.99 16.19 -19.78
N GLY A 68 -19.44 15.08 -20.37
CA GLY A 68 -18.59 13.93 -20.70
C GLY A 68 -18.29 13.79 -22.19
N LEU A 69 -17.30 12.95 -22.49
CA LEU A 69 -16.89 12.58 -23.86
C LEU A 69 -17.92 11.69 -24.58
N ASP A 70 -18.86 11.13 -23.82
CA ASP A 70 -20.04 10.40 -24.32
C ASP A 70 -20.84 11.19 -25.37
N ILE A 71 -20.79 12.53 -25.29
CA ILE A 71 -21.42 13.42 -26.27
C ILE A 71 -20.84 13.21 -27.67
N VAL A 72 -19.53 12.94 -27.80
CA VAL A 72 -18.90 12.68 -29.10
C VAL A 72 -19.47 11.40 -29.72
N ALA A 73 -19.63 10.34 -28.92
CA ALA A 73 -20.21 9.08 -29.38
C ALA A 73 -21.68 9.24 -29.80
N ALA A 74 -22.47 10.00 -29.03
CA ALA A 74 -23.85 10.30 -29.37
C ALA A 74 -23.97 11.14 -30.66
N LEU A 75 -23.11 12.15 -30.83
CA LEU A 75 -23.04 12.98 -32.05
C LEU A 75 -22.62 12.13 -33.26
N SER A 76 -21.63 11.26 -33.09
CA SER A 76 -21.14 10.35 -34.13
C SER A 76 -22.24 9.41 -34.62
N MET A 77 -22.91 8.69 -33.72
CA MET A 77 -24.03 7.80 -34.06
C MET A 77 -25.19 8.57 -34.71
N SER A 78 -25.56 9.74 -34.16
CA SER A 78 -26.66 10.54 -34.69
C SER A 78 -26.34 11.08 -36.09
N ALA A 79 -25.14 11.64 -36.29
CA ALA A 79 -24.71 12.17 -37.58
C ALA A 79 -24.62 11.05 -38.63
N ALA A 80 -24.05 9.90 -38.28
CA ALA A 80 -23.98 8.75 -39.16
C ALA A 80 -25.37 8.26 -39.60
N LEU A 81 -26.34 8.19 -38.68
CA LEU A 81 -27.72 7.84 -39.03
C LEU A 81 -28.40 8.89 -39.93
N VAL A 82 -28.20 10.18 -39.64
CA VAL A 82 -28.80 11.29 -40.40
C VAL A 82 -28.27 11.36 -41.83
N PHE A 83 -26.97 11.13 -42.03
CA PHE A 83 -26.33 11.18 -43.35
C PHE A 83 -26.32 9.83 -44.09
N GLY A 84 -27.02 8.82 -43.58
CA GLY A 84 -27.19 7.52 -44.25
C GLY A 84 -26.04 6.51 -44.05
N GLU A 85 -25.03 6.85 -43.25
CA GLU A 85 -23.90 6.00 -42.86
C GLU A 85 -24.29 5.00 -41.75
N THR A 86 -25.32 4.19 -42.00
CA THR A 86 -25.92 3.28 -41.01
C THR A 86 -24.95 2.18 -40.54
N LEU A 87 -24.07 1.69 -41.41
CA LEU A 87 -23.00 0.76 -41.04
C LEU A 87 -22.03 1.41 -40.05
N ALA A 88 -21.61 2.66 -40.31
CA ALA A 88 -20.72 3.37 -39.40
C ALA A 88 -21.39 3.59 -38.04
N ALA A 89 -22.68 3.96 -38.01
CA ALA A 89 -23.44 4.07 -36.78
C ALA A 89 -23.49 2.75 -35.99
N ALA A 90 -23.71 1.61 -36.67
CA ALA A 90 -23.71 0.29 -36.05
C ALA A 90 -22.33 -0.09 -35.48
N VAL A 91 -21.25 0.21 -36.20
CA VAL A 91 -19.89 -0.02 -35.70
C VAL A 91 -19.63 0.84 -34.46
N VAL A 92 -19.97 2.14 -34.48
CA VAL A 92 -19.78 3.02 -33.32
C VAL A 92 -20.61 2.57 -32.12
N ALA A 93 -21.84 2.08 -32.32
CA ALA A 93 -22.66 1.55 -31.23
C ALA A 93 -22.02 0.32 -30.57
N VAL A 94 -21.42 -0.56 -31.37
CA VAL A 94 -20.64 -1.70 -30.87
C VAL A 94 -19.36 -1.24 -30.18
N MET A 95 -18.62 -0.28 -30.74
CA MET A 95 -17.40 0.27 -30.14
C MET A 95 -17.69 0.92 -28.79
N TYR A 96 -18.74 1.75 -28.69
CA TYR A 96 -19.12 2.39 -27.42
C TYR A 96 -19.50 1.35 -26.35
N SER A 97 -20.37 0.42 -26.71
CA SER A 97 -20.82 -0.63 -25.78
C SER A 97 -19.70 -1.63 -25.45
N GLY A 98 -18.79 -1.86 -26.39
CA GLY A 98 -17.63 -2.74 -26.24
C GLY A 98 -16.52 -2.11 -25.40
N GLY A 99 -16.25 -0.81 -25.60
CA GLY A 99 -15.31 -0.03 -24.82
C GLY A 99 -15.69 0.01 -23.34
N THR A 100 -16.96 0.24 -23.01
CA THR A 100 -17.46 0.19 -21.62
C THR A 100 -17.39 -1.22 -21.01
N PHE A 101 -17.52 -2.27 -21.82
CA PHE A 101 -17.30 -3.64 -21.36
C PHE A 101 -15.81 -3.95 -21.12
N LEU A 102 -14.93 -3.54 -22.04
CA LEU A 102 -13.48 -3.69 -21.92
C LEU A 102 -12.93 -2.91 -20.72
N GLU A 103 -13.49 -1.74 -20.43
CA GLU A 103 -13.25 -0.97 -19.22
C GLU A 103 -13.54 -1.79 -17.98
N ALA A 104 -14.79 -2.25 -17.82
CA ALA A 104 -15.20 -3.04 -16.66
C ALA A 104 -14.36 -4.32 -16.51
N PHE A 105 -13.98 -4.95 -17.62
CA PHE A 105 -13.10 -6.11 -17.63
C PHE A 105 -11.67 -5.78 -17.18
N ALA A 106 -11.07 -4.72 -17.73
CA ALA A 106 -9.70 -4.29 -17.41
C ALA A 106 -9.58 -3.82 -15.95
N GLU A 107 -10.54 -3.01 -15.48
CA GLU A 107 -10.65 -2.62 -14.09
C GLU A 107 -10.87 -3.84 -13.18
N GLY A 108 -11.79 -4.73 -13.54
CA GLY A 108 -12.05 -5.95 -12.79
C GLY A 108 -10.83 -6.87 -12.71
N ARG A 109 -10.01 -6.93 -13.76
CA ARG A 109 -8.73 -7.65 -13.77
C ARG A 109 -7.71 -6.98 -12.86
N ALA A 110 -7.57 -5.66 -12.93
CA ALA A 110 -6.64 -4.91 -12.11
C ALA A 110 -7.00 -4.99 -10.61
N ARG A 111 -8.29 -4.98 -10.27
CA ARG A 111 -8.81 -5.13 -8.90
C ARG A 111 -8.80 -6.57 -8.37
N ARG A 112 -8.64 -7.58 -9.23
CA ARG A 112 -8.80 -9.00 -8.84
C ARG A 112 -7.82 -9.42 -7.74
N SER A 113 -6.56 -9.01 -7.82
CA SER A 113 -5.56 -9.32 -6.79
C SER A 113 -5.88 -8.66 -5.45
N MET A 114 -6.42 -7.44 -5.46
CA MET A 114 -6.90 -6.79 -4.23
C MET A 114 -8.14 -7.51 -3.67
N LYS A 115 -9.00 -8.07 -4.53
CA LYS A 115 -10.16 -8.87 -4.13
C LYS A 115 -9.76 -10.22 -3.53
N ASP A 116 -8.68 -10.84 -4.00
CA ASP A 116 -8.15 -12.08 -3.42
C ASP A 116 -7.60 -11.86 -1.99
N LEU A 117 -7.14 -10.65 -1.68
CA LEU A 117 -6.84 -10.26 -0.31
C LEU A 117 -8.11 -10.16 0.53
N LEU A 118 -9.22 -9.63 -0.01
CA LEU A 118 -10.49 -9.49 0.71
C LEU A 118 -11.25 -10.83 0.89
N SER A 119 -11.05 -11.79 -0.01
CA SER A 119 -11.81 -13.06 0.00
C SER A 119 -11.36 -14.05 1.06
N ARG A 120 -10.20 -13.81 1.69
CA ARG A 120 -9.59 -14.66 2.72
C ARG A 120 -9.98 -14.29 4.14
N VAL A 121 -10.84 -13.28 4.33
CA VAL A 121 -11.37 -12.93 5.66
C VAL A 121 -12.20 -14.10 6.20
N PRO A 122 -11.77 -14.75 7.29
CA PRO A 122 -12.57 -15.79 7.93
C PRO A 122 -13.88 -15.15 8.40
N ARG A 123 -14.98 -15.91 8.43
CA ARG A 123 -16.26 -15.39 8.98
C ARG A 123 -16.48 -15.81 10.42
N THR A 124 -15.85 -16.90 10.81
CA THR A 124 -15.93 -17.52 12.11
C THR A 124 -14.53 -17.89 12.57
N ALA A 125 -14.35 -18.01 13.89
CA ALA A 125 -13.15 -18.56 14.49
C ALA A 125 -13.52 -19.66 15.47
N THR A 126 -12.65 -20.65 15.64
CA THR A 126 -12.84 -21.69 16.63
C THR A 126 -12.24 -21.23 17.97
N ARG A 127 -13.10 -21.04 18.98
CA ARG A 127 -12.74 -20.61 20.34
C ARG A 127 -12.78 -21.80 21.29
N HIS A 128 -11.84 -21.84 22.23
CA HIS A 128 -11.86 -22.76 23.38
C HIS A 128 -12.88 -22.29 24.41
N ARG A 129 -13.73 -23.21 24.88
CA ARG A 129 -14.66 -23.02 25.99
C ARG A 129 -14.48 -24.16 26.99
N ASN A 130 -14.96 -23.97 28.22
CA ASN A 130 -14.74 -24.89 29.36
C ASN A 130 -15.01 -26.39 29.09
N ASP A 131 -15.82 -26.74 28.08
CA ASP A 131 -16.18 -28.13 27.70
C ASP A 131 -15.81 -28.50 26.24
N GLY A 132 -15.03 -27.70 25.52
CA GLY A 132 -14.61 -28.04 24.15
C GLY A 132 -14.34 -26.85 23.23
N LEU A 133 -14.50 -27.08 21.92
CA LEU A 133 -14.32 -26.08 20.87
C LEU A 133 -15.68 -25.63 20.34
N GLU A 134 -15.87 -24.32 20.20
CA GLU A 134 -17.05 -23.73 19.57
C GLU A 134 -16.64 -22.80 18.42
N ASP A 135 -17.39 -22.80 17.32
CA ASP A 135 -17.19 -21.85 16.24
C ASP A 135 -18.05 -20.61 16.51
N VAL A 136 -17.40 -19.46 16.63
CA VAL A 136 -18.05 -18.17 16.91
C VAL A 136 -17.88 -17.21 15.75
N PRO A 137 -18.86 -16.32 15.48
CA PRO A 137 -18.65 -15.18 14.59
C PRO A 137 -17.45 -14.34 15.02
N LEU A 138 -16.71 -13.79 14.06
CA LEU A 138 -15.55 -12.92 14.34
C LEU A 138 -15.86 -11.77 15.31
N GLU A 139 -17.07 -11.22 15.22
CA GLU A 139 -17.54 -10.08 16.01
C GLU A 139 -17.70 -10.40 17.51
N GLU A 140 -17.77 -11.69 17.87
CA GLU A 140 -17.90 -12.14 19.26
C GLU A 140 -16.54 -12.42 19.93
N ILE A 141 -15.44 -12.31 19.18
CA ILE A 141 -14.09 -12.53 19.71
C ILE A 141 -13.65 -11.29 20.51
N VAL A 142 -13.28 -11.52 21.76
CA VAL A 142 -12.78 -10.49 22.66
C VAL A 142 -11.32 -10.75 23.05
N PRO A 143 -10.53 -9.70 23.38
CA PRO A 143 -9.17 -9.88 23.90
C PRO A 143 -9.16 -10.82 25.11
N GLY A 144 -8.21 -11.76 25.12
CA GLY A 144 -8.09 -12.83 26.11
C GLY A 144 -8.72 -14.16 25.70
N ASP A 145 -9.56 -14.19 24.66
CA ASP A 145 -10.09 -15.44 24.12
C ASP A 145 -8.96 -16.33 23.58
N ARG A 146 -9.03 -17.63 23.87
CA ARG A 146 -8.10 -18.63 23.34
C ARG A 146 -8.72 -19.29 22.11
N LEU A 147 -8.08 -19.10 20.96
CA LEU A 147 -8.54 -19.57 19.67
C LEU A 147 -7.67 -20.73 19.20
N LEU A 148 -8.29 -21.76 18.62
CA LEU A 148 -7.58 -22.85 17.95
C LEU A 148 -7.45 -22.52 16.47
N ILE A 149 -6.22 -22.40 15.98
CA ILE A 149 -5.93 -22.15 14.57
C ILE A 149 -5.51 -23.48 13.93
N ARG A 150 -6.39 -24.09 13.13
CA ARG A 150 -6.08 -25.38 12.47
C ARG A 150 -5.14 -25.16 11.29
N GLN A 151 -4.56 -26.24 10.78
CA GLN A 151 -3.77 -26.18 9.56
C GLN A 151 -4.62 -25.66 8.40
N GLY A 152 -4.12 -24.65 7.68
CA GLY A 152 -4.82 -24.00 6.58
C GLY A 152 -5.80 -22.90 7.00
N ASP A 153 -6.11 -22.77 8.30
CA ASP A 153 -6.95 -21.68 8.79
C ASP A 153 -6.19 -20.35 8.72
N VAL A 154 -6.94 -19.29 8.41
CA VAL A 154 -6.44 -17.91 8.48
C VAL A 154 -6.57 -17.41 9.92
N VAL A 155 -5.51 -16.80 10.44
CA VAL A 155 -5.49 -16.16 11.75
C VAL A 155 -6.55 -15.06 11.77
N PRO A 156 -7.61 -15.17 12.59
CA PRO A 156 -8.80 -14.31 12.50
C PRO A 156 -8.59 -12.91 13.08
N VAL A 157 -7.81 -12.81 14.16
CA VAL A 157 -7.53 -11.59 14.91
C VAL A 157 -6.07 -11.54 15.32
N ASP A 158 -5.55 -10.36 15.62
CA ASP A 158 -4.20 -10.25 16.15
C ASP A 158 -4.14 -10.89 17.55
N GLY A 159 -3.05 -11.60 17.84
CA GLY A 159 -2.91 -12.35 19.08
C GLY A 159 -1.48 -12.78 19.38
N THR A 160 -1.29 -13.42 20.53
CA THR A 160 -0.02 -14.03 20.93
C THR A 160 -0.09 -15.54 20.86
N VAL A 161 0.98 -16.19 20.39
CA VAL A 161 1.05 -17.65 20.28
C VAL A 161 1.08 -18.28 21.67
N ALA A 162 0.09 -19.10 22.00
CA ALA A 162 -0.01 -19.80 23.29
C ALA A 162 0.66 -21.20 23.27
N SER A 163 0.79 -21.81 22.10
CA SER A 163 1.55 -23.06 21.88
C SER A 163 3.07 -22.84 21.84
N ASP A 164 3.85 -23.92 21.88
CA ASP A 164 5.33 -23.84 21.83
C ASP A 164 5.85 -23.26 20.51
N THR A 165 5.20 -23.62 19.41
CA THR A 165 5.55 -23.16 18.07
C THR A 165 4.31 -22.96 17.20
N ALA A 166 4.36 -21.97 16.32
CA ALA A 166 3.43 -21.81 15.21
C ALA A 166 4.22 -21.59 13.91
N PHE A 167 3.68 -22.06 12.78
CA PHE A 167 4.25 -21.82 11.46
C PHE A 167 3.22 -21.06 10.63
N LEU A 168 3.50 -19.80 10.34
CA LEU A 168 2.57 -18.93 9.62
C LEU A 168 3.11 -18.59 8.24
N ASP A 169 2.30 -18.88 7.23
CA ASP A 169 2.49 -18.33 5.89
C ASP A 169 1.93 -16.91 5.84
N THR A 170 2.84 -15.95 5.69
CA THR A 170 2.52 -14.53 5.57
C THR A 170 2.53 -14.05 4.12
N ALA A 171 2.72 -14.93 3.12
CA ALA A 171 2.88 -14.58 1.71
C ALA A 171 1.75 -13.69 1.19
N ALA A 172 0.53 -13.89 1.69
CA ALA A 172 -0.61 -13.07 1.33
C ALA A 172 -0.46 -11.60 1.77
N LEU A 173 0.18 -11.35 2.92
CA LEU A 173 0.34 -10.01 3.48
C LEU A 173 1.68 -9.38 3.08
N THR A 174 2.74 -10.18 3.05
CA THR A 174 4.12 -9.71 2.94
C THR A 174 4.75 -9.99 1.57
N GLY A 175 4.17 -10.91 0.80
CA GLY A 175 4.76 -11.41 -0.46
C GLY A 175 5.89 -12.43 -0.28
N GLU A 176 6.30 -12.73 0.96
CA GLU A 176 7.38 -13.68 1.26
C GLU A 176 6.88 -15.12 1.18
N SER A 177 7.52 -15.96 0.37
CA SER A 177 7.05 -17.32 0.07
C SER A 177 7.35 -18.38 1.15
N LEU A 178 8.22 -18.08 2.13
CA LEU A 178 8.62 -19.04 3.16
C LEU A 178 7.84 -18.79 4.46
N PRO A 179 7.19 -19.82 5.03
CA PRO A 179 6.51 -19.70 6.32
C PRO A 179 7.45 -19.27 7.44
N VAL A 180 6.97 -18.37 8.29
CA VAL A 180 7.69 -17.84 9.45
C VAL A 180 7.38 -18.72 10.66
N ARG A 181 8.43 -19.14 11.38
CA ARG A 181 8.30 -19.85 12.65
C ARG A 181 8.20 -18.86 13.80
N LEU A 182 7.12 -18.95 14.58
CA LEU A 182 6.89 -18.16 15.78
C LEU A 182 7.00 -19.06 17.01
N ALA A 183 7.64 -18.54 18.06
CA ALA A 183 7.73 -19.21 19.36
C ALA A 183 6.57 -18.79 20.27
N ARG A 184 6.34 -19.54 21.36
CA ARG A 184 5.41 -19.16 22.42
C ARG A 184 5.61 -17.71 22.87
N GLY A 185 4.52 -16.97 22.98
CA GLY A 185 4.50 -15.56 23.38
C GLY A 185 4.82 -14.58 22.26
N ALA A 186 5.21 -15.04 21.07
CA ALA A 186 5.41 -14.15 19.92
C ALA A 186 4.05 -13.66 19.38
N ASP A 187 4.06 -12.45 18.83
CA ASP A 187 2.90 -11.85 18.18
C ASP A 187 2.62 -12.54 16.84
N ALA A 188 1.37 -12.91 16.62
CA ALA A 188 0.86 -13.44 15.36
C ALA A 188 -0.14 -12.45 14.75
N MET A 189 0.10 -12.12 13.49
CA MET A 189 -0.71 -11.16 12.73
C MET A 189 -1.93 -11.86 12.12
N SER A 190 -3.10 -11.23 12.29
CA SER A 190 -4.32 -11.58 11.55
C SER A 190 -4.10 -11.58 10.04
N GLY A 191 -4.83 -12.44 9.31
CA GLY A 191 -4.69 -12.60 7.85
C GLY A 191 -3.57 -13.55 7.41
N SER A 192 -2.68 -13.97 8.32
CA SER A 192 -1.68 -15.01 8.05
C SER A 192 -2.34 -16.38 8.02
N THR A 193 -1.83 -17.31 7.22
CA THR A 193 -2.37 -18.69 7.16
C THR A 193 -1.51 -19.63 8.00
N ASN A 194 -2.11 -20.51 8.79
CA ASN A 194 -1.35 -21.57 9.45
C ASN A 194 -0.84 -22.60 8.42
N ALA A 195 0.48 -22.67 8.26
CA ALA A 195 1.16 -23.60 7.36
C ALA A 195 1.64 -24.88 8.06
N GLY A 196 1.57 -24.94 9.39
CA GLY A 196 2.04 -26.07 10.20
C GLY A 196 0.91 -26.78 10.95
N GLU A 197 1.27 -27.38 12.08
CA GLU A 197 0.31 -28.03 12.98
C GLU A 197 -0.65 -27.02 13.63
N ALA A 198 -1.76 -27.51 14.15
CA ALA A 198 -2.71 -26.67 14.86
C ALA A 198 -2.06 -26.07 16.11
N PHE A 199 -2.32 -24.78 16.34
CA PHE A 199 -1.77 -24.08 17.50
C PHE A 199 -2.82 -23.18 18.14
N ASP A 200 -2.59 -22.85 19.41
CA ASP A 200 -3.46 -21.97 20.16
C ASP A 200 -2.95 -20.53 20.08
N LEU A 201 -3.88 -19.61 19.86
CA LEU A 201 -3.66 -18.18 19.82
C LEU A 201 -4.46 -17.52 20.95
N THR A 202 -3.86 -16.61 21.71
CA THR A 202 -4.60 -15.74 22.63
C THR A 202 -4.88 -14.41 21.94
N ALA A 203 -6.14 -14.07 21.74
CA ALA A 203 -6.53 -12.82 21.10
C ALA A 203 -6.05 -11.61 21.91
N THR A 204 -5.40 -10.64 21.24
CA THR A 204 -4.97 -9.38 21.88
C THR A 204 -5.83 -8.20 21.47
N ARG A 205 -6.55 -8.30 20.34
CA ARG A 205 -7.44 -7.27 19.80
C ARG A 205 -8.78 -7.85 19.40
N GLU A 206 -9.80 -6.99 19.33
CA GLU A 206 -11.07 -7.30 18.68
C GLU A 206 -10.86 -7.47 17.16
N ALA A 207 -11.75 -8.21 16.50
CA ALA A 207 -11.66 -8.44 15.06
C ALA A 207 -11.67 -7.15 14.23
N LYS A 208 -12.50 -6.17 14.60
CA LYS A 208 -12.59 -4.87 13.90
C LYS A 208 -11.30 -4.03 14.01
N ASP A 209 -10.52 -4.23 15.08
CA ASP A 209 -9.31 -3.46 15.38
C ASP A 209 -8.03 -4.23 15.02
N SER A 210 -8.17 -5.42 14.43
CA SER A 210 -7.06 -6.26 14.00
C SER A 210 -6.42 -5.75 12.71
N THR A 211 -5.13 -6.02 12.54
CA THR A 211 -4.28 -5.55 11.43
C THR A 211 -4.90 -5.85 10.07
N TYR A 212 -5.40 -7.06 9.87
CA TYR A 212 -6.00 -7.47 8.61
C TYR A 212 -7.33 -6.79 8.32
N ALA A 213 -8.17 -6.54 9.33
CA ALA A 213 -9.39 -5.74 9.17
C ALA A 213 -9.06 -4.28 8.81
N GLY A 214 -7.96 -3.75 9.36
CA GLY A 214 -7.38 -2.48 8.92
C GLY A 214 -7.01 -2.52 7.43
N ILE A 215 -6.21 -3.50 7.00
CA ILE A 215 -5.82 -3.68 5.59
C ILE A 215 -7.05 -3.74 4.66
N VAL A 216 -8.09 -4.48 5.06
CA VAL A 216 -9.35 -4.57 4.30
C VAL A 216 -10.00 -3.19 4.10
N ARG A 217 -10.16 -2.39 5.16
CA ARG A 217 -10.74 -1.03 5.05
C ARG A 217 -9.93 -0.16 4.10
N LEU A 218 -8.60 -0.19 4.24
CA LEU A 218 -7.70 0.61 3.40
C LEU A 218 -7.77 0.19 1.93
N VAL A 219 -7.92 -1.11 1.65
CA VAL A 219 -8.13 -1.65 0.31
C VAL A 219 -9.46 -1.18 -0.29
N GLU A 220 -10.54 -1.14 0.50
CA GLU A 220 -11.85 -0.66 0.07
C GLU A 220 -11.83 0.84 -0.24
N GLU A 221 -11.21 1.66 0.62
CA GLU A 221 -10.99 3.08 0.40
C GLU A 221 -10.16 3.34 -0.87
N ALA A 222 -9.09 2.57 -1.07
CA ALA A 222 -8.24 2.67 -2.25
C ALA A 222 -9.04 2.46 -3.55
N GLN A 223 -9.94 1.47 -3.57
CA GLN A 223 -10.79 1.16 -4.73
C GLN A 223 -11.86 2.21 -5.03
N ALA A 224 -12.27 3.00 -4.02
CA ALA A 224 -13.27 4.05 -4.18
C ALA A 224 -12.67 5.38 -4.67
N SER A 225 -11.36 5.58 -4.50
CA SER A 225 -10.69 6.83 -4.85
C SER A 225 -10.43 7.01 -6.35
N LYS A 226 -10.45 8.28 -6.83
CA LYS A 226 -10.07 8.66 -8.21
C LYS A 226 -8.77 9.48 -8.23
N ALA A 227 -7.94 9.28 -9.25
CA ALA A 227 -6.68 10.03 -9.40
C ALA A 227 -6.88 11.47 -9.94
N PRO A 228 -6.00 12.44 -9.57
CA PRO A 228 -5.92 13.74 -10.23
C PRO A 228 -5.83 13.66 -11.76
N MET A 229 -5.04 12.73 -12.32
CA MET A 229 -4.92 12.56 -13.77
C MET A 229 -6.24 12.12 -14.43
N SER A 230 -7.05 11.31 -13.75
CA SER A 230 -8.40 10.97 -14.21
C SER A 230 -9.33 12.18 -14.18
N ARG A 231 -9.22 13.06 -13.17
CA ARG A 231 -9.96 14.33 -13.15
C ARG A 231 -9.49 15.33 -14.23
N LEU A 232 -8.21 15.29 -14.59
CA LEU A 232 -7.68 16.09 -15.70
C LEU A 232 -8.24 15.62 -17.04
N ALA A 233 -8.36 14.30 -17.24
CA ALA A 233 -9.05 13.74 -18.40
C ALA A 233 -10.49 14.27 -18.51
N ASP A 234 -11.25 14.26 -17.40
CA ASP A 234 -12.60 14.82 -17.35
C ASP A 234 -12.62 16.32 -17.67
N ARG A 235 -11.62 17.10 -17.23
CA ARG A 235 -11.53 18.53 -17.54
C ARG A 235 -11.14 18.82 -18.99
N TRP A 236 -10.28 17.97 -19.56
CA TRP A 236 -9.81 18.11 -20.95
C TRP A 236 -10.85 17.61 -21.94
N SER A 237 -11.85 16.84 -21.49
CA SER A 237 -12.97 16.35 -22.30
C SER A 237 -13.65 17.46 -23.10
N LEU A 238 -13.94 18.60 -22.47
CA LEU A 238 -14.62 19.72 -23.10
C LEU A 238 -13.74 20.36 -24.16
N GLY A 239 -12.44 20.54 -23.88
CA GLY A 239 -11.49 21.05 -24.85
C GLY A 239 -11.36 20.13 -26.06
N PHE A 240 -11.29 18.82 -25.82
CA PHE A 240 -11.25 17.81 -26.87
C PHE A 240 -12.53 17.81 -27.72
N LEU A 241 -13.72 17.85 -27.08
CA LEU A 241 -15.01 17.97 -27.77
C LEU A 241 -15.07 19.21 -28.68
N VAL A 242 -14.63 20.37 -28.18
CA VAL A 242 -14.59 21.61 -28.97
C VAL A 242 -13.68 21.46 -30.18
N VAL A 243 -12.49 20.88 -30.00
CA VAL A 243 -11.54 20.63 -31.10
C VAL A 243 -12.15 19.67 -32.13
N THR A 244 -12.72 18.55 -31.70
CA THR A 244 -13.37 17.56 -32.57
C THR A 244 -14.48 18.18 -33.40
N VAL A 245 -15.43 18.88 -32.75
CA VAL A 245 -16.56 19.52 -33.45
C VAL A 245 -16.05 20.60 -34.41
N SER A 246 -15.01 21.35 -34.02
CA SER A 246 -14.40 22.37 -34.89
C SER A 246 -13.76 21.76 -36.13
N ILE A 247 -13.01 20.64 -35.99
CA ILE A 247 -12.41 19.93 -37.13
C ILE A 247 -13.50 19.35 -38.03
N ALA A 248 -14.52 18.70 -37.46
CA ALA A 248 -15.62 18.12 -38.22
C ALA A 248 -16.40 19.19 -39.00
N PHE A 249 -16.72 20.31 -38.36
CA PHE A 249 -17.38 21.43 -38.99
C PHE A 249 -16.51 22.08 -40.08
N ALA A 250 -15.22 22.31 -39.82
CA ALA A 250 -14.30 22.85 -40.82
C ALA A 250 -14.17 21.92 -42.03
N ALA A 251 -14.04 20.60 -41.81
CA ALA A 251 -13.99 19.61 -42.87
C ALA A 251 -15.25 19.68 -43.75
N TRP A 252 -16.44 19.74 -43.13
CA TRP A 252 -17.69 19.90 -43.87
C TRP A 252 -17.75 21.21 -44.63
N TRP A 253 -17.46 22.33 -43.97
CA TRP A 253 -17.59 23.67 -44.53
C TRP A 253 -16.68 23.87 -45.75
N PHE A 254 -15.43 23.45 -45.68
CA PHE A 254 -14.47 23.63 -46.77
C PHE A 254 -14.67 22.67 -47.94
N THR A 255 -15.24 21.48 -47.69
CA THR A 255 -15.36 20.43 -48.73
C THR A 255 -16.77 20.29 -49.29
N GLY A 256 -17.79 20.77 -48.58
CA GLY A 256 -19.20 20.53 -48.86
C GLY A 256 -19.67 19.10 -48.55
N ASP A 257 -18.77 18.22 -48.08
CA ASP A 257 -19.03 16.80 -47.88
C ASP A 257 -19.30 16.49 -46.38
N PRO A 258 -20.56 16.20 -46.00
CA PRO A 258 -20.90 15.89 -44.61
C PRO A 258 -20.31 14.55 -44.14
N ILE A 259 -19.95 13.64 -45.06
CA ILE A 259 -19.39 12.32 -44.70
C ILE A 259 -18.02 12.49 -44.03
N ARG A 260 -17.25 13.52 -44.42
CA ARG A 260 -15.97 13.84 -43.75
C ARG A 260 -16.17 14.29 -42.32
N ALA A 261 -17.25 15.02 -42.02
CA ALA A 261 -17.60 15.40 -40.66
C ALA A 261 -17.96 14.17 -39.82
N VAL A 262 -18.75 13.25 -40.40
CA VAL A 262 -19.08 11.96 -39.77
C VAL A 262 -17.79 11.17 -39.50
N ALA A 263 -16.88 11.07 -40.47
CA ALA A 263 -15.62 10.35 -40.31
C ALA A 263 -14.76 10.94 -39.17
N VAL A 264 -14.67 12.27 -39.05
CA VAL A 264 -13.97 12.94 -37.94
C VAL A 264 -14.64 12.60 -36.60
N LEU A 265 -15.96 12.72 -36.50
CA LEU A 265 -16.71 12.41 -35.27
C LEU A 265 -16.55 10.95 -34.84
N VAL A 266 -16.49 10.04 -35.80
CA VAL A 266 -16.28 8.61 -35.58
C VAL A 266 -14.88 8.32 -35.04
N VAL A 267 -13.84 8.91 -35.63
CA VAL A 267 -12.45 8.72 -35.18
C VAL A 267 -12.20 9.38 -33.82
N ALA A 268 -12.95 10.42 -33.48
CA ALA A 268 -12.74 11.20 -32.29
C ALA A 268 -13.08 10.50 -30.97
N THR A 269 -13.38 9.20 -30.91
CA THR A 269 -13.69 8.54 -29.63
C THR A 269 -12.44 8.51 -28.73
N PRO A 270 -12.45 9.22 -27.58
CA PRO A 270 -11.26 9.42 -26.76
C PRO A 270 -11.13 8.35 -25.67
N CYS A 271 -11.41 7.09 -26.02
CA CYS A 271 -11.25 5.94 -25.13
C CYS A 271 -9.85 5.83 -24.50
N PRO A 272 -8.73 6.18 -25.17
CA PRO A 272 -7.39 6.11 -24.58
C PRO A 272 -7.23 6.99 -23.34
N LEU A 273 -7.86 8.16 -23.32
CA LEU A 273 -7.80 9.10 -22.22
C LEU A 273 -8.66 8.64 -21.03
N ILE A 274 -9.83 8.10 -21.33
CA ILE A 274 -10.81 7.66 -20.32
C ILE A 274 -10.33 6.38 -19.63
N LEU A 275 -9.80 5.41 -20.39
CA LEU A 275 -9.59 4.05 -19.92
C LEU A 275 -8.16 3.74 -19.50
N ALA A 276 -7.17 4.28 -20.21
CA ALA A 276 -5.80 3.84 -20.01
C ALA A 276 -5.21 4.30 -18.68
N VAL A 277 -5.58 5.51 -18.24
CA VAL A 277 -5.10 6.08 -16.97
C VAL A 277 -5.63 5.29 -15.77
N PRO A 278 -6.96 5.10 -15.58
CA PRO A 278 -7.46 4.28 -14.47
C PRO A 278 -6.90 2.86 -14.49
N VAL A 279 -6.84 2.22 -15.67
CA VAL A 279 -6.31 0.84 -15.80
C VAL A 279 -4.85 0.77 -15.37
N ALA A 280 -3.99 1.69 -15.84
CA ALA A 280 -2.57 1.70 -15.48
C ALA A 280 -2.35 1.98 -13.98
N LEU A 281 -3.12 2.90 -13.40
CA LEU A 281 -2.99 3.24 -11.98
C LEU A 281 -3.51 2.13 -11.07
N VAL A 282 -4.68 1.54 -11.35
CA VAL A 282 -5.21 0.41 -10.57
C VAL A 282 -4.32 -0.82 -10.70
N ALA A 283 -3.77 -1.07 -11.90
CA ALA A 283 -2.75 -2.09 -12.09
C ALA A 283 -1.49 -1.83 -11.25
N GLY A 284 -1.06 -0.57 -11.14
CA GLY A 284 0.01 -0.13 -10.27
C GLY A 284 -0.27 -0.35 -8.78
N LEU A 285 -1.46 0.01 -8.30
CA LEU A 285 -1.90 -0.24 -6.91
C LEU A 285 -1.85 -1.73 -6.57
N SER A 286 -2.41 -2.54 -7.46
CA SER A 286 -2.42 -4.01 -7.36
C SER A 286 -1.00 -4.57 -7.31
N ARG A 287 -0.11 -4.05 -8.15
CA ARG A 287 1.30 -4.46 -8.20
C ARG A 287 2.06 -4.02 -6.94
N ALA A 288 1.89 -2.80 -6.47
CA ALA A 288 2.53 -2.29 -5.24
C ALA A 288 2.13 -3.11 -4.01
N THR A 289 0.84 -3.44 -3.89
CA THR A 289 0.31 -4.26 -2.79
C THR A 289 0.97 -5.65 -2.77
N HIS A 290 1.18 -6.25 -3.94
CA HIS A 290 1.88 -7.54 -4.06
C HIS A 290 3.34 -7.50 -3.56
N PHE A 291 3.97 -6.32 -3.55
CA PHE A 291 5.32 -6.09 -3.01
C PHE A 291 5.31 -5.51 -1.59
N GLY A 292 4.21 -5.65 -0.85
CA GLY A 292 4.11 -5.21 0.54
C GLY A 292 3.89 -3.71 0.72
N VAL A 293 3.48 -2.98 -0.33
CA VAL A 293 3.21 -1.53 -0.29
C VAL A 293 1.74 -1.28 -0.62
N LEU A 294 0.91 -1.08 0.40
CA LEU A 294 -0.50 -0.77 0.22
C LEU A 294 -0.69 0.73 0.05
N ILE A 295 -1.20 1.15 -1.10
CA ILE A 295 -1.45 2.57 -1.41
C ILE A 295 -2.96 2.82 -1.39
N LYS A 296 -3.42 3.79 -0.60
CA LYS A 296 -4.83 4.17 -0.42
C LYS A 296 -5.37 4.99 -1.59
N GLY A 297 -5.19 4.46 -2.79
CA GLY A 297 -5.82 5.00 -3.97
C GLY A 297 -4.89 5.55 -5.04
N ALA A 298 -5.50 5.82 -6.19
CA ALA A 298 -4.78 6.21 -7.38
C ALA A 298 -4.20 7.64 -7.28
N GLY A 299 -4.77 8.49 -6.43
CA GLY A 299 -4.25 9.84 -6.14
C GLY A 299 -2.91 9.81 -5.41
N PRO A 300 -2.81 9.17 -4.23
CA PRO A 300 -1.54 8.94 -3.57
C PRO A 300 -0.49 8.26 -4.44
N LEU A 301 -0.86 7.26 -5.26
CA LEU A 301 0.09 6.63 -6.20
C LEU A 301 0.66 7.65 -7.20
N GLU A 302 -0.19 8.51 -7.77
CA GLU A 302 0.26 9.55 -8.72
C GLU A 302 1.14 10.61 -8.06
N THR A 303 0.85 10.99 -6.81
CA THR A 303 1.67 11.93 -6.04
C THR A 303 2.99 11.29 -5.62
N MET A 304 2.96 10.04 -5.15
CA MET A 304 4.13 9.22 -4.82
C MET A 304 5.11 9.13 -5.99
N ALA A 305 4.59 8.99 -7.22
CA ALA A 305 5.39 8.99 -8.44
C ALA A 305 6.14 10.32 -8.72
N ARG A 306 5.75 11.41 -8.06
CA ARG A 306 6.32 12.77 -8.22
C ARG A 306 7.08 13.28 -7.00
N ILE A 307 7.18 12.48 -5.93
CA ILE A 307 7.88 12.86 -4.70
C ILE A 307 9.33 13.23 -5.01
N ARG A 308 9.78 14.32 -4.36
CA ARG A 308 11.14 14.84 -4.44
C ARG A 308 11.81 14.95 -3.07
N THR A 309 11.00 15.18 -2.04
CA THR A 309 11.47 15.34 -0.65
C THR A 309 10.93 14.19 0.19
N LEU A 310 11.83 13.52 0.91
CA LEU A 310 11.53 12.47 1.86
C LEU A 310 11.88 12.97 3.27
N ILE A 311 10.94 12.88 4.19
CA ILE A 311 11.13 13.13 5.62
C ILE A 311 10.92 11.80 6.32
N LEU A 312 11.90 11.41 7.13
CA LEU A 312 11.92 10.16 7.86
C LEU A 312 11.80 10.46 9.35
N ASP A 313 10.88 9.81 10.03
CA ASP A 313 11.03 9.64 11.47
C ASP A 313 12.21 8.72 11.80
N LYS A 314 12.77 8.87 13.00
CA LYS A 314 13.87 8.03 13.46
C LYS A 314 13.35 6.74 14.09
N THR A 315 12.56 6.87 15.16
CA THR A 315 12.24 5.77 16.07
C THR A 315 11.23 4.84 15.39
N GLY A 316 11.50 3.53 15.38
CA GLY A 316 10.64 2.51 14.74
C GLY A 316 10.51 2.59 13.22
N THR A 317 11.03 3.66 12.60
CA THR A 317 11.10 3.86 11.15
C THR A 317 12.49 3.50 10.63
N LEU A 318 13.52 4.32 10.93
CA LEU A 318 14.91 4.03 10.61
C LEU A 318 15.55 3.05 11.59
N THR A 319 15.00 2.95 12.79
CA THR A 319 15.41 1.99 13.82
C THR A 319 14.35 0.89 13.99
N ASP A 320 14.69 -0.19 14.68
CA ASP A 320 13.75 -1.28 14.96
C ASP A 320 12.72 -0.94 16.04
N GLY A 321 12.88 0.21 16.72
CA GLY A 321 12.03 0.61 17.84
C GLY A 321 12.17 -0.35 19.03
N ARG A 322 13.31 -1.04 19.12
CA ARG A 322 13.63 -2.02 20.16
C ARG A 322 14.97 -1.62 20.77
N PRO A 323 14.97 -1.01 21.96
CA PRO A 323 16.21 -0.76 22.69
C PRO A 323 16.97 -2.08 22.91
N GLN A 324 18.26 -2.09 22.63
CA GLN A 324 19.16 -3.21 22.86
C GLN A 324 20.29 -2.76 23.78
N ILE A 325 20.72 -3.64 24.70
CA ILE A 325 21.88 -3.38 25.56
C ILE A 325 23.15 -3.45 24.70
N ILE A 326 23.92 -2.37 24.69
CA ILE A 326 25.19 -2.24 23.96
C ILE A 326 26.36 -2.57 24.90
N SER A 327 26.29 -2.09 26.13
CA SER A 327 27.30 -2.31 27.16
C SER A 327 26.68 -2.26 28.55
N ILE A 328 27.34 -2.92 29.49
CA ILE A 328 26.98 -2.90 30.91
C ILE A 328 28.20 -2.38 31.66
N ASP A 329 28.05 -1.22 32.29
CA ASP A 329 29.11 -0.62 33.07
C ASP A 329 28.91 -1.02 34.53
N SER A 330 29.83 -1.83 35.03
CA SER A 330 29.79 -2.35 36.40
C SER A 330 30.47 -1.41 37.38
N HIS A 331 29.86 -1.27 38.56
CA HIS A 331 30.40 -0.54 39.70
C HIS A 331 30.48 -1.46 40.93
N ASP A 332 31.32 -1.09 41.89
CA ASP A 332 31.44 -1.72 43.21
C ASP A 332 31.69 -3.26 43.18
N GLY A 333 32.33 -3.76 42.11
CA GLY A 333 32.78 -5.15 41.99
C GLY A 333 31.70 -6.17 41.62
N MET A 334 30.49 -5.72 41.23
CA MET A 334 29.46 -6.62 40.68
C MET A 334 29.80 -7.00 39.23
N THR A 335 29.47 -8.25 38.85
CA THR A 335 29.64 -8.69 37.46
C THR A 335 28.53 -8.12 36.57
N GLU A 336 28.81 -7.98 35.26
CA GLU A 336 27.80 -7.54 34.28
C GLU A 336 26.55 -8.45 34.30
N ASP A 337 26.78 -9.77 34.41
CA ASP A 337 25.72 -10.77 34.50
C ASP A 337 24.87 -10.61 35.77
N ASP A 338 25.47 -10.26 36.91
CA ASP A 338 24.72 -10.01 38.15
C ASP A 338 23.87 -8.75 38.06
N ILE A 339 24.40 -7.68 37.46
CA ILE A 339 23.66 -6.43 37.24
C ILE A 339 22.48 -6.70 36.31
N LEU A 340 22.73 -7.36 35.17
CA LEU A 340 21.70 -7.71 34.20
C LEU A 340 20.64 -8.63 34.80
N ARG A 341 21.05 -9.65 35.55
CA ARG A 341 20.14 -10.62 36.19
C ARG A 341 19.24 -9.95 37.22
N LEU A 342 19.79 -9.10 38.09
CA LEU A 342 19.01 -8.40 39.12
C LEU A 342 18.06 -7.37 38.51
N ALA A 343 18.55 -6.60 37.52
CA ALA A 343 17.72 -5.62 36.81
C ALA A 343 16.58 -6.32 36.06
N ALA A 344 16.88 -7.34 35.27
CA ALA A 344 15.89 -8.14 34.56
C ALA A 344 14.91 -8.83 35.51
N ALA A 345 15.37 -9.34 36.65
CA ALA A 345 14.50 -9.99 37.61
C ALA A 345 13.43 -9.02 38.16
N LEU A 346 13.82 -7.77 38.47
CA LEU A 346 12.88 -6.73 38.89
C LEU A 346 11.96 -6.28 37.74
N ASP A 347 12.54 -6.06 36.55
CA ASP A 347 11.83 -5.56 35.36
C ASP A 347 10.79 -6.53 34.79
N GLN A 348 10.77 -7.81 35.22
CA GLN A 348 9.67 -8.75 34.94
C GLN A 348 8.30 -8.21 35.34
N ALA A 349 8.24 -7.30 36.32
CA ALA A 349 7.01 -6.70 36.80
C ALA A 349 6.55 -5.47 35.99
N SER A 350 7.38 -4.90 35.11
CA SER A 350 7.05 -3.70 34.31
C SER A 350 6.68 -4.05 32.88
N LYS A 351 5.69 -3.34 32.32
CA LYS A 351 5.31 -3.42 30.90
C LYS A 351 6.08 -2.45 30.01
N HIS A 352 7.03 -1.68 30.56
CA HIS A 352 7.74 -0.68 29.81
C HIS A 352 8.67 -1.32 28.74
N PRO A 353 8.76 -0.77 27.50
CA PRO A 353 9.57 -1.36 26.43
C PRO A 353 11.04 -1.57 26.79
N VAL A 354 11.63 -0.66 27.56
CA VAL A 354 13.02 -0.76 28.07
C VAL A 354 13.17 -1.94 29.04
N ALA A 355 12.23 -2.10 29.98
CA ALA A 355 12.22 -3.20 30.93
C ALA A 355 12.08 -4.55 30.22
N GLN A 356 11.18 -4.62 29.23
CA GLN A 356 11.00 -5.81 28.40
C GLN A 356 12.28 -6.17 27.61
N ALA A 357 13.02 -5.18 27.12
CA ALA A 357 14.30 -5.40 26.46
C ALA A 357 15.39 -5.93 27.41
N ILE A 358 15.45 -5.44 28.64
CA ILE A 358 16.38 -5.94 29.68
C ILE A 358 16.05 -7.40 30.05
N VAL A 359 14.76 -7.70 30.26
CA VAL A 359 14.29 -9.07 30.53
C VAL A 359 14.61 -10.02 29.37
N ALA A 360 14.39 -9.58 28.13
CA ALA A 360 14.68 -10.38 26.95
C ALA A 360 16.18 -10.66 26.80
N ALA A 361 17.04 -9.67 27.03
CA ALA A 361 18.49 -9.82 26.99
C ALA A 361 18.98 -10.85 28.02
N ALA A 362 18.51 -10.77 29.26
CA ALA A 362 18.89 -11.72 30.31
C ALA A 362 18.45 -13.16 29.99
N LYS A 363 17.22 -13.33 29.47
CA LYS A 363 16.72 -14.65 29.04
C LYS A 363 17.52 -15.22 27.87
N ALA A 364 17.91 -14.38 26.91
CA ALA A 364 18.71 -14.80 25.76
C ALA A 364 20.12 -15.30 26.18
N GLN A 365 20.66 -14.75 27.27
CA GLN A 365 21.91 -15.22 27.88
C GLN A 365 21.73 -16.45 28.79
N GLY A 366 20.51 -16.97 28.94
CA GLY A 366 20.23 -18.12 29.79
C GLY A 366 20.26 -17.82 31.30
N LEU A 367 20.16 -16.55 31.69
CA LEU A 367 20.13 -16.15 33.10
C LEU A 367 18.80 -16.56 33.74
N THR A 368 18.87 -17.16 34.92
CA THR A 368 17.68 -17.53 35.69
C THR A 368 17.15 -16.30 36.43
N LEU A 369 15.91 -15.91 36.15
CA LEU A 369 15.26 -14.74 36.74
C LEU A 369 14.33 -15.17 37.89
N THR A 370 14.62 -14.69 39.10
CA THR A 370 13.77 -14.91 40.28
C THR A 370 12.59 -13.96 40.26
N VAL A 371 11.42 -14.38 40.76
CA VAL A 371 10.23 -13.51 40.87
C VAL A 371 10.49 -12.42 41.92
N PRO A 372 10.32 -11.13 41.58
CA PRO A 372 10.53 -10.03 42.52
C PRO A 372 9.37 -9.92 43.52
N THR A 373 9.65 -9.38 44.69
CA THR A 373 8.68 -9.13 45.77
C THR A 373 8.68 -7.65 46.14
N GLU A 374 7.61 -7.16 46.77
CA GLU A 374 7.50 -5.74 47.21
C GLU A 374 7.74 -4.72 46.08
N VAL A 375 7.30 -5.04 44.86
CA VAL A 375 7.53 -4.18 43.69
C VAL A 375 6.65 -2.94 43.71
N ALA A 376 7.27 -1.78 43.46
CA ALA A 376 6.59 -0.53 43.17
C ALA A 376 7.16 0.10 41.90
N GLU A 377 6.27 0.43 40.95
CA GLU A 377 6.62 1.14 39.72
C GLU A 377 6.23 2.62 39.87
N ILE A 378 7.17 3.50 39.54
CA ILE A 378 6.96 4.95 39.50
C ILE A 378 6.91 5.36 38.02
N PRO A 379 5.72 5.72 37.51
CA PRO A 379 5.52 6.01 36.09
C PRO A 379 6.51 7.06 35.56
N GLY A 380 7.25 6.69 34.51
CA GLY A 380 8.20 7.56 33.85
C GLY A 380 9.55 7.73 34.54
N GLU A 381 9.76 7.12 35.71
CA GLU A 381 11.02 7.23 36.47
C GLU A 381 11.75 5.89 36.63
N GLY A 382 11.08 4.85 37.13
CA GLY A 382 11.71 3.55 37.37
C GLY A 382 10.89 2.59 38.24
N VAL A 383 11.50 1.46 38.57
CA VAL A 383 10.94 0.36 39.37
C VAL A 383 11.85 0.10 40.57
N LEU A 384 11.25 -0.20 41.72
CA LEU A 384 11.96 -0.63 42.93
C LEU A 384 11.29 -1.86 43.53
N GLY A 385 12.05 -2.72 44.19
CA GLY A 385 11.52 -3.91 44.84
C GLY A 385 12.62 -4.79 45.41
N ARG A 386 12.27 -6.03 45.76
CA ARG A 386 13.20 -7.00 46.35
C ARG A 386 13.40 -8.22 45.46
N VAL A 387 14.66 -8.51 45.15
CA VAL A 387 15.10 -9.68 44.38
C VAL A 387 16.08 -10.45 45.24
N GLU A 388 15.83 -11.74 45.49
CA GLU A 388 16.70 -12.59 46.33
C GLU A 388 16.96 -12.00 47.73
N GLY A 389 16.00 -11.25 48.27
CA GLY A 389 16.10 -10.57 49.57
C GLY A 389 16.83 -9.23 49.55
N ARG A 390 17.48 -8.86 48.44
CA ARG A 390 18.18 -7.57 48.24
C ARG A 390 17.25 -6.50 47.72
N GLU A 391 17.47 -5.26 48.14
CA GLU A 391 16.74 -4.11 47.62
C GLU A 391 17.33 -3.72 46.25
N VAL A 392 16.51 -3.72 45.20
CA VAL A 392 16.94 -3.41 43.82
C VAL A 392 16.10 -2.25 43.29
N ILE A 393 16.77 -1.29 42.64
CA ILE A 393 16.14 -0.14 41.98
C ILE A 393 16.67 -0.07 40.55
N VAL A 394 15.77 0.03 39.57
CA VAL A 394 16.08 0.14 38.14
C VAL A 394 15.35 1.36 37.58
N GLY A 395 16.03 2.24 36.84
CA GLY A 395 15.34 3.39 36.25
C GLY A 395 16.27 4.41 35.60
N GLY A 396 15.74 5.62 35.39
CA GLY A 396 16.55 6.73 34.92
C GLY A 396 17.66 7.09 35.90
N ASP A 397 18.83 7.49 35.40
CA ASP A 397 20.00 7.81 36.23
C ASP A 397 19.72 8.80 37.36
N SER A 398 18.99 9.89 37.08
CA SER A 398 18.61 10.89 38.09
C SER A 398 17.71 10.31 39.18
N PHE A 399 16.81 9.41 38.80
CA PHE A 399 15.90 8.75 39.74
C PHE A 399 16.68 7.85 40.70
N VAL A 400 17.51 6.96 40.16
CA VAL A 400 18.31 6.04 40.96
C VAL A 400 19.32 6.79 41.83
N ALA A 401 20.05 7.77 41.27
CA ALA A 401 21.01 8.59 42.01
C ALA A 401 20.38 9.31 43.22
N SER A 402 19.16 9.85 43.06
CA SER A 402 18.43 10.52 44.14
C SER A 402 18.09 9.57 45.30
N ARG A 403 17.87 8.28 45.01
CA ARG A 403 17.52 7.25 46.00
C ARG A 403 18.73 6.71 46.75
N VAL A 404 19.89 6.65 46.10
CA VAL A 404 21.15 6.21 46.72
C VAL A 404 21.99 7.36 47.30
N GLY A 405 21.50 8.61 47.25
CA GLY A 405 22.16 9.76 47.86
C GLY A 405 23.47 10.19 47.17
N ARG A 406 23.64 9.90 45.88
CA ARG A 406 24.82 10.27 45.08
C ARG A 406 24.55 11.50 44.21
N MET A 407 25.58 12.29 43.93
CA MET A 407 25.49 13.37 42.92
C MET A 407 25.33 12.76 41.53
N VAL A 408 24.39 13.29 40.75
CA VAL A 408 24.21 12.97 39.33
C VAL A 408 25.50 13.34 38.57
N GLY A 409 26.08 12.39 37.83
CA GLY A 409 27.23 12.68 36.95
C GLY A 409 28.43 11.71 37.00
N ASP A 410 28.48 10.77 37.95
CA ASP A 410 29.52 9.73 38.03
C ASP A 410 29.13 8.50 37.20
N HIS A 411 28.85 8.74 35.91
CA HIS A 411 28.37 7.74 34.97
C HIS A 411 29.24 7.76 33.70
N PRO A 412 29.38 6.63 32.99
CA PRO A 412 30.10 6.56 31.74
C PRO A 412 29.60 7.62 30.73
N ALA A 413 30.48 8.05 29.84
CA ALA A 413 30.10 9.00 28.79
C ALA A 413 28.97 8.36 27.96
N LYS A 414 27.78 9.00 27.94
CA LYS A 414 26.67 8.54 27.11
C LYS A 414 27.14 8.45 25.65
N GLY A 415 27.21 7.22 25.13
CA GLY A 415 27.23 6.96 23.70
C GLY A 415 26.06 7.70 23.02
N ALA A 416 26.22 8.08 21.77
CA ALA A 416 25.12 8.76 21.07
C ALA A 416 23.93 7.82 20.92
N GLY A 417 22.71 8.32 21.10
CA GLY A 417 21.50 7.49 20.91
C GLY A 417 21.29 6.44 21.98
N SER A 418 22.06 6.49 23.07
CA SER A 418 21.88 5.57 24.17
C SER A 418 21.00 6.11 25.30
N VAL A 419 20.07 5.28 25.74
CA VAL A 419 19.34 5.38 26.99
C VAL A 419 20.22 4.73 28.06
N LEU A 420 20.48 5.48 29.14
CA LEU A 420 21.20 4.97 30.29
C LEU A 420 20.16 4.53 31.33
N VAL A 421 20.17 3.25 31.68
CA VAL A 421 19.37 2.71 32.78
C VAL A 421 20.30 2.45 33.94
N ALA A 422 20.09 3.13 35.06
CA ALA A 422 20.86 2.92 36.26
C ALA A 422 20.25 1.76 37.08
N VAL A 423 21.13 1.01 37.75
CA VAL A 423 20.78 -0.10 38.63
C VAL A 423 21.44 0.15 39.98
N ALA A 424 20.65 0.13 41.05
CA ALA A 424 21.13 0.17 42.42
C ALA A 424 20.73 -1.11 43.18
N VAL A 425 21.64 -1.56 44.05
CA VAL A 425 21.45 -2.75 44.90
C VAL A 425 21.84 -2.38 46.34
N ASP A 426 20.97 -2.69 47.29
CA ASP A 426 21.17 -2.46 48.73
C ASP A 426 21.69 -1.04 49.06
N GLY A 427 21.08 -0.04 48.43
CA GLY A 427 21.39 1.38 48.64
C GLY A 427 22.67 1.89 47.93
N HIS A 428 23.34 1.06 47.13
CA HIS A 428 24.56 1.42 46.40
C HIS A 428 24.34 1.35 44.88
N MET A 429 25.07 2.17 44.12
CA MET A 429 25.00 2.14 42.66
C MET A 429 25.73 0.90 42.13
N ALA A 430 25.00 -0.08 41.60
CA ALA A 430 25.55 -1.32 41.09
C ALA A 430 26.10 -1.16 39.66
N GLY A 431 25.45 -0.32 38.85
CA GLY A 431 25.98 0.06 37.55
C GLY A 431 24.96 0.63 36.58
N HIS A 432 25.35 0.70 35.31
CA HIS A 432 24.53 1.26 34.23
C HIS A 432 24.41 0.29 33.06
N LEU A 433 23.19 0.14 32.56
CA LEU A 433 22.92 -0.53 31.30
C LEU A 433 22.85 0.56 30.22
N VAL A 434 23.77 0.52 29.26
CA VAL A 434 23.77 1.42 28.11
C VAL A 434 22.97 0.76 27.01
N MET A 435 21.84 1.34 26.65
CA MET A 435 20.93 0.78 25.66
C MET A 435 20.81 1.70 24.45
N SER A 436 20.83 1.21 23.21
CA SER A 436 20.48 2.01 22.02
C SER A 436 19.41 1.35 21.20
N ASP A 437 18.70 2.15 20.42
CA ASP A 437 17.86 1.66 19.34
C ASP A 437 18.67 1.70 18.03
N PRO A 438 19.22 0.57 17.56
CA PRO A 438 20.10 0.56 16.40
C PRO A 438 19.33 0.90 15.12
N LEU A 439 20.05 1.47 14.15
CA LEU A 439 19.52 1.62 12.80
C LEU A 439 19.28 0.26 12.17
N ARG A 440 18.22 0.16 11.36
CA ARG A 440 17.92 -1.02 10.55
C ARG A 440 19.08 -1.32 9.60
N GLU A 441 19.41 -2.60 9.47
CA GLU A 441 20.43 -3.04 8.53
C GLU A 441 20.09 -2.59 7.10
N GLY A 442 21.08 -2.10 6.37
CA GLY A 442 20.90 -1.64 4.99
C GLY A 442 20.22 -0.28 4.81
N ALA A 443 19.94 0.47 5.90
CA ALA A 443 19.33 1.80 5.82
C ALA A 443 20.06 2.75 4.86
N GLY A 444 21.40 2.81 4.91
CA GLY A 444 22.19 3.64 3.99
C GLY A 444 22.01 3.24 2.52
N ALA A 445 22.11 1.95 2.20
CA ALA A 445 21.93 1.44 0.83
C ALA A 445 20.51 1.71 0.29
N MET A 446 19.50 1.64 1.17
CA MET A 446 18.14 2.02 0.84
C MET A 446 18.04 3.51 0.50
N LEU A 447 18.58 4.41 1.32
CA LEU A 447 18.56 5.86 1.06
C LEU A 447 19.25 6.21 -0.26
N ASP A 448 20.39 5.58 -0.55
CA ASP A 448 21.08 5.73 -1.84
C ASP A 448 20.23 5.23 -3.02
N GLY A 449 19.53 4.11 -2.83
CA GLY A 449 18.56 3.59 -3.79
C GLY A 449 17.45 4.60 -4.09
N LEU A 450 16.88 5.19 -3.04
CA LEU A 450 15.84 6.21 -3.14
C LEU A 450 16.34 7.49 -3.83
N ARG A 451 17.60 7.89 -3.58
CA ARG A 451 18.25 9.00 -4.32
C ARG A 451 18.40 8.71 -5.81
N ARG A 452 18.85 7.51 -6.18
CA ARG A 452 18.92 7.06 -7.60
C ARG A 452 17.54 7.02 -8.24
N GLN A 453 16.53 6.71 -7.45
CA GLN A 453 15.14 6.89 -7.79
C GLN A 453 14.71 8.36 -7.60
N GLY A 454 15.53 9.38 -7.88
CA GLY A 454 15.11 10.78 -8.02
C GLY A 454 14.54 11.48 -6.78
N ILE A 455 14.67 10.91 -5.57
CA ILE A 455 14.46 11.69 -4.34
C ILE A 455 15.69 12.58 -4.16
N SER A 456 15.51 13.88 -4.39
CA SER A 456 16.60 14.85 -4.34
C SER A 456 16.94 15.32 -2.93
N ARG A 457 15.99 15.21 -2.00
CA ARG A 457 16.11 15.74 -0.65
C ARG A 457 15.61 14.73 0.39
N ILE A 458 16.46 14.35 1.33
CA ILE A 458 16.16 13.41 2.41
C ILE A 458 16.47 14.08 3.75
N LEU A 459 15.47 14.15 4.63
CA LEU A 459 15.54 14.80 5.92
C LEU A 459 15.19 13.82 7.04
N LEU A 460 15.85 13.96 8.17
CA LEU A 460 15.44 13.29 9.42
C LEU A 460 14.66 14.26 10.30
N ALA A 461 13.50 13.82 10.77
CA ALA A 461 12.70 14.48 11.80
C ALA A 461 12.69 13.61 13.04
N THR A 462 13.15 14.12 14.19
CA THR A 462 13.17 13.33 15.43
C THR A 462 12.92 14.19 16.66
N GLY A 463 12.31 13.58 17.68
CA GLY A 463 12.18 14.15 19.02
C GLY A 463 13.47 14.05 19.84
N ASP A 464 14.44 13.24 19.40
CA ASP A 464 15.72 13.06 20.07
C ASP A 464 16.55 14.33 20.06
N ARG A 465 17.54 14.42 20.95
CA ARG A 465 18.49 15.53 20.97
C ARG A 465 19.37 15.56 19.72
N ALA A 466 19.79 16.75 19.30
CA ALA A 466 20.58 16.94 18.08
C ALA A 466 21.91 16.17 18.09
N ASP A 467 22.63 16.24 19.21
CA ASP A 467 23.92 15.56 19.39
C ASP A 467 23.85 14.03 19.31
N VAL A 468 22.66 13.48 19.62
CA VAL A 468 22.34 12.06 19.52
C VAL A 468 22.01 11.70 18.07
N ALA A 469 21.09 12.45 17.46
CA ALA A 469 20.61 12.16 16.12
C ALA A 469 21.72 12.31 15.05
N GLU A 470 22.62 13.29 15.19
CA GLU A 470 23.74 13.51 14.27
C GLU A 470 24.72 12.34 14.24
N ARG A 471 25.11 11.83 15.43
CA ARG A 471 26.03 10.70 15.54
C ARG A 471 25.39 9.39 15.08
N VAL A 472 24.11 9.15 15.39
CA VAL A 472 23.42 7.92 14.93
C VAL A 472 23.26 7.91 13.42
N THR A 473 23.01 9.07 12.80
CA THR A 473 22.80 9.18 11.35
C THR A 473 24.05 9.54 10.55
N GLU A 474 25.21 9.49 11.20
CA GLU A 474 26.49 9.71 10.56
C GLU A 474 26.69 8.68 9.42
N GLY A 475 27.07 9.17 8.24
CA GLY A 475 27.25 8.31 7.06
C GLY A 475 25.97 7.93 6.30
N LEU A 476 24.76 8.26 6.76
CA LEU A 476 23.51 8.00 6.02
C LEU A 476 23.25 8.96 4.85
N GLY A 477 24.11 9.98 4.66
CA GLY A 477 24.00 10.92 3.54
C GLY A 477 22.70 11.72 3.54
N LEU A 478 22.21 12.17 4.69
CA LEU A 478 21.01 13.02 4.81
C LEU A 478 21.30 14.47 4.41
N ASP A 479 20.33 15.17 3.79
CA ASP A 479 20.48 16.59 3.40
C ASP A 479 20.16 17.55 4.56
N GLY A 480 19.59 17.04 5.64
CA GLY A 480 19.26 17.83 6.82
C GLY A 480 18.69 17.00 7.96
N LEU A 481 18.96 17.47 9.17
CA LEU A 481 18.52 16.86 10.40
C LEU A 481 17.78 17.89 11.25
N ARG A 482 16.61 17.51 11.75
CA ARG A 482 15.77 18.31 12.63
C ARG A 482 15.43 17.49 13.87
N ALA A 483 16.12 17.83 14.95
CA ALA A 483 16.06 17.16 16.24
C ALA A 483 15.29 17.99 17.27
N GLY A 484 14.87 17.35 18.37
CA GLY A 484 14.11 17.96 19.45
C GLY A 484 12.70 18.41 19.04
N LEU A 485 12.13 17.79 18.01
CA LEU A 485 10.83 18.19 17.47
C LEU A 485 9.68 17.62 18.29
N THR A 486 8.71 18.48 18.59
CA THR A 486 7.35 18.09 19.00
C THR A 486 6.51 17.65 17.79
N PRO A 487 5.39 16.93 17.99
CA PRO A 487 4.49 16.54 16.89
C PRO A 487 4.07 17.71 15.99
N ASP A 488 3.67 18.85 16.57
CA ASP A 488 3.28 20.04 15.81
C ASP A 488 4.44 20.63 14.98
N GLN A 489 5.66 20.56 15.51
CA GLN A 489 6.84 21.01 14.78
C GLN A 489 7.22 20.08 13.63
N LYS A 490 6.92 18.77 13.72
CA LYS A 490 7.04 17.85 12.58
C LYS A 490 6.07 18.23 11.46
N VAL A 491 4.83 18.62 11.78
CA VAL A 491 3.87 19.14 10.80
C VAL A 491 4.40 20.40 10.11
N LEU A 492 4.94 21.36 10.88
CA LEU A 492 5.51 22.58 10.33
C LEU A 492 6.71 22.29 9.41
N LEU A 493 7.54 21.31 9.75
CA LEU A 493 8.65 20.88 8.91
C LEU A 493 8.13 20.38 7.56
N VAL A 494 7.14 19.47 7.55
CA VAL A 494 6.49 18.96 6.34
C VAL A 494 5.98 20.11 5.47
N LEU A 495 5.22 21.04 6.05
CA LEU A 495 4.67 22.19 5.33
C LEU A 495 5.76 23.11 4.77
N SER A 496 6.83 23.33 5.52
CA SER A 496 7.94 24.20 5.11
C SER A 496 8.76 23.64 3.94
N GLU A 497 8.79 22.31 3.80
CA GLU A 497 9.56 21.60 2.78
C GLU A 497 8.80 21.46 1.45
N ARG A 498 7.48 21.71 1.43
CA ARG A 498 6.66 21.73 0.20
C ARG A 498 7.17 22.73 -0.85
N LYS A 499 7.90 23.77 -0.43
CA LYS A 499 8.54 24.73 -1.34
C LYS A 499 9.63 24.11 -2.23
N HIS A 500 10.17 22.95 -1.85
CA HIS A 500 11.18 22.21 -2.62
C HIS A 500 10.58 21.11 -3.51
N GLY A 501 9.25 20.94 -3.48
CA GLY A 501 8.52 19.93 -4.25
C GLY A 501 7.63 19.05 -3.36
N PRO A 502 6.95 18.05 -3.93
CA PRO A 502 6.06 17.16 -3.19
C PRO A 502 6.81 16.37 -2.11
N VAL A 503 6.25 16.39 -0.89
CA VAL A 503 6.84 15.87 0.34
C VAL A 503 6.20 14.56 0.73
N MET A 504 7.04 13.55 0.98
CA MET A 504 6.67 12.29 1.60
C MET A 504 7.16 12.27 3.04
N MET A 505 6.30 11.88 3.98
CA MET A 505 6.67 11.64 5.38
C MET A 505 6.53 10.15 5.67
N VAL A 506 7.52 9.55 6.33
CA VAL A 506 7.47 8.15 6.78
C VAL A 506 7.58 8.12 8.30
N GLY A 507 6.67 7.39 8.96
CA GLY A 507 6.64 7.24 10.41
C GLY A 507 5.93 5.95 10.85
N ASP A 508 6.02 5.62 12.13
CA ASP A 508 5.37 4.45 12.73
C ASP A 508 4.35 4.85 13.83
N GLY A 509 4.57 5.96 14.53
CA GLY A 509 3.84 6.30 15.75
C GLY A 509 2.58 7.15 15.57
N VAL A 510 1.69 7.09 16.58
CA VAL A 510 0.53 7.99 16.74
C VAL A 510 0.99 9.46 16.71
N ASN A 511 2.18 9.72 17.24
CA ASN A 511 2.80 11.04 17.29
C ASN A 511 3.09 11.61 15.89
N ASP A 512 3.21 10.77 14.87
CA ASP A 512 3.47 11.16 13.49
C ASP A 512 2.20 11.25 12.65
N ALA A 513 1.06 10.73 13.13
CA ALA A 513 -0.19 10.75 12.38
C ALA A 513 -0.58 12.16 11.86
N PRO A 514 -0.43 13.26 12.63
CA PRO A 514 -0.67 14.60 12.11
C PRO A 514 0.30 15.01 10.99
N ALA A 515 1.58 14.64 11.10
CA ALA A 515 2.60 14.96 10.10
C ALA A 515 2.44 14.11 8.82
N LEU A 516 2.04 12.84 8.96
CA LEU A 516 1.68 11.96 7.86
C LEU A 516 0.50 12.51 7.07
N ALA A 517 -0.57 12.94 7.76
CA ALA A 517 -1.75 13.53 7.13
C ALA A 517 -1.46 14.90 6.47
N ALA A 518 -0.47 15.64 6.98
CA ALA A 518 -0.04 16.91 6.41
C ALA A 518 0.93 16.77 5.23
N ALA A 519 1.48 15.58 4.97
CA ALA A 519 2.35 15.34 3.83
C ALA A 519 1.57 15.34 2.51
N ASP A 520 2.27 15.42 1.37
CA ASP A 520 1.63 15.14 0.08
C ASP A 520 1.41 13.63 -0.12
N VAL A 521 2.26 12.82 0.54
CA VAL A 521 2.07 11.37 0.75
C VAL A 521 2.57 11.00 2.14
N GLY A 522 1.67 10.60 3.03
CA GLY A 522 2.04 9.97 4.31
C GLY A 522 2.28 8.47 4.15
N VAL A 523 3.35 7.93 4.73
CA VAL A 523 3.69 6.50 4.74
C VAL A 523 3.78 5.99 6.17
N ALA A 524 2.99 4.98 6.52
CA ALA A 524 3.03 4.31 7.82
C ALA A 524 3.72 2.94 7.77
N MET A 525 4.47 2.60 8.82
CA MET A 525 5.01 1.25 9.05
C MET A 525 3.92 0.31 9.61
N GLY A 526 3.58 -0.78 8.92
CA GLY A 526 2.34 -1.54 9.15
C GLY A 526 2.40 -2.71 10.14
N ALA A 527 3.59 -3.19 10.56
CA ALA A 527 3.66 -4.30 11.52
C ALA A 527 3.49 -3.86 12.99
N ARG A 528 3.77 -2.59 13.28
CA ARG A 528 3.75 -2.01 14.63
C ARG A 528 3.11 -0.63 14.70
N GLY A 529 2.80 -0.03 13.55
CA GLY A 529 2.13 1.26 13.52
C GLY A 529 0.80 1.17 14.25
N ALA A 530 0.59 2.08 15.19
CA ALA A 530 -0.70 2.20 15.84
C ALA A 530 -1.79 2.29 14.75
N ALA A 531 -2.95 1.66 14.97
CA ALA A 531 -4.06 1.72 14.02
C ALA A 531 -4.34 3.16 13.53
N ALA A 532 -4.12 4.15 14.39
CA ALA A 532 -4.17 5.58 14.09
C ALA A 532 -3.18 6.05 13.00
N SER A 533 -1.91 5.60 13.01
CA SER A 533 -0.92 5.96 11.98
C SER A 533 -1.27 5.36 10.62
N ALA A 534 -1.70 4.09 10.62
CA ALA A 534 -2.15 3.41 9.42
C ALA A 534 -3.43 4.02 8.86
N GLU A 535 -4.31 4.57 9.71
CA GLU A 535 -5.52 5.30 9.30
C GLU A 535 -5.20 6.68 8.72
N ALA A 536 -4.25 7.40 9.30
CA ALA A 536 -3.85 8.75 8.86
C ALA A 536 -2.97 8.77 7.59
N ALA A 537 -2.21 7.71 7.32
CA ALA A 537 -1.29 7.65 6.17
C ALA A 537 -2.01 7.38 4.83
N ASP A 538 -1.40 7.78 3.72
CA ASP A 538 -1.87 7.44 2.37
C ASP A 538 -1.30 6.11 1.87
N VAL A 539 -0.18 5.68 2.43
CA VAL A 539 0.55 4.45 2.09
C VAL A 539 0.88 3.70 3.37
N VAL A 540 0.75 2.38 3.34
CA VAL A 540 1.09 1.50 4.46
C VAL A 540 2.05 0.42 3.97
N LEU A 541 3.21 0.31 4.62
CA LEU A 541 4.15 -0.78 4.40
C LEU A 541 3.67 -1.99 5.20
N LEU A 542 3.22 -3.05 4.53
CA LEU A 542 2.60 -4.22 5.16
C LEU A 542 3.59 -5.03 6.02
N VAL A 543 4.89 -4.84 5.77
CA VAL A 543 6.00 -5.47 6.50
C VAL A 543 6.74 -4.39 7.27
N ASP A 544 7.36 -4.75 8.40
CA ASP A 544 8.24 -3.86 9.18
C ASP A 544 9.59 -3.60 8.48
N ARG A 545 9.53 -3.18 7.21
CA ARG A 545 10.66 -3.13 6.29
C ARG A 545 10.56 -1.88 5.43
N ILE A 546 11.26 -0.84 5.87
CA ILE A 546 11.30 0.45 5.17
C ILE A 546 11.91 0.33 3.76
N ASP A 547 12.73 -0.69 3.50
CA ASP A 547 13.30 -0.96 2.19
C ASP A 547 12.24 -1.28 1.11
N ARG A 548 11.03 -1.70 1.50
CA ARG A 548 9.89 -1.88 0.59
C ARG A 548 9.39 -0.55 -0.01
N LEU A 549 9.75 0.60 0.57
CA LEU A 549 9.44 1.91 0.01
C LEU A 549 10.03 2.10 -1.40
N GLY A 550 11.24 1.62 -1.64
CA GLY A 550 11.92 1.71 -2.95
C GLY A 550 11.14 1.04 -4.07
N PRO A 551 10.81 -0.26 -3.96
CA PRO A 551 9.90 -0.95 -4.87
C PRO A 551 8.57 -0.24 -5.09
N GLY A 552 7.96 0.28 -4.02
CA GLY A 552 6.71 1.05 -4.10
C GLY A 552 6.82 2.29 -4.98
N ILE A 553 7.90 3.07 -4.83
CA ILE A 553 8.15 4.27 -5.62
C ILE A 553 8.43 3.92 -7.09
N GLU A 554 9.20 2.85 -7.33
CA GLU A 554 9.46 2.36 -8.70
C GLU A 554 8.17 1.97 -9.43
N ILE A 555 7.28 1.23 -8.74
CA ILE A 555 5.97 0.85 -9.27
C ILE A 555 5.08 2.07 -9.53
N ALA A 556 5.02 3.02 -8.58
CA ALA A 556 4.24 4.24 -8.74
C ALA A 556 4.68 5.03 -9.98
N ARG A 557 6.00 5.18 -10.16
CA ARG A 557 6.59 5.90 -11.31
C ARG A 557 6.38 5.19 -12.63
N ALA A 558 6.64 3.89 -12.68
CA ALA A 558 6.43 3.11 -13.88
C ALA A 558 4.95 3.10 -14.30
N SER A 559 4.03 2.96 -13.35
CA SER A 559 2.59 3.02 -13.61
C SER A 559 2.16 4.38 -14.14
N ARG A 560 2.64 5.48 -13.53
CA ARG A 560 2.39 6.83 -14.03
C ARG A 560 2.98 7.06 -15.42
N ARG A 561 4.19 6.55 -15.69
CA ARG A 561 4.83 6.66 -17.01
C ARG A 561 4.01 5.94 -18.07
N ILE A 562 3.60 4.70 -17.81
CA ILE A 562 2.73 3.91 -18.71
C ILE A 562 1.41 4.65 -18.97
N ALA A 563 0.78 5.21 -17.93
CA ALA A 563 -0.44 6.00 -18.07
C ALA A 563 -0.24 7.19 -19.02
N VAL A 564 0.85 7.96 -18.85
CA VAL A 564 1.17 9.11 -19.70
C VAL A 564 1.51 8.67 -21.13
N GLU A 565 2.31 7.62 -21.32
CA GLU A 565 2.62 7.04 -22.64
C GLU A 565 1.33 6.67 -23.38
N SER A 566 0.43 5.97 -22.69
CA SER A 566 -0.87 5.55 -23.22
C SER A 566 -1.74 6.74 -23.64
N VAL A 567 -1.81 7.80 -22.83
CA VAL A 567 -2.58 9.01 -23.15
C VAL A 567 -1.98 9.76 -24.35
N VAL A 568 -0.67 9.99 -24.33
CA VAL A 568 0.02 10.75 -25.38
C VAL A 568 -0.05 10.01 -26.71
N ALA A 569 0.21 8.70 -26.71
CA ALA A 569 0.12 7.87 -27.91
C ALA A 569 -1.32 7.79 -28.42
N GLY A 570 -2.29 7.53 -27.54
CA GLY A 570 -3.70 7.41 -27.90
C GLY A 570 -4.26 8.68 -28.50
N ILE A 571 -4.20 9.80 -27.77
CA ILE A 571 -4.71 11.10 -28.25
C ILE A 571 -3.95 11.54 -29.50
N GLY A 572 -2.62 11.37 -29.54
CA GLY A 572 -1.81 11.73 -30.71
C GLY A 572 -2.26 11.00 -31.97
N LEU A 573 -2.46 9.69 -31.89
CA LEU A 573 -2.93 8.87 -33.01
C LEU A 573 -4.37 9.20 -33.40
N SER A 574 -5.28 9.42 -32.44
CA SER A 574 -6.66 9.83 -32.73
C SER A 574 -6.72 11.19 -33.43
N VAL A 575 -5.92 12.16 -33.00
CA VAL A 575 -5.84 13.48 -33.66
C VAL A 575 -5.29 13.36 -35.08
N MET A 576 -4.26 12.55 -35.30
CA MET A 576 -3.76 12.26 -36.65
C MET A 576 -4.83 11.59 -37.51
N GLY A 577 -5.58 10.64 -36.97
CA GLY A 577 -6.71 10.00 -37.63
C GLY A 577 -7.82 10.98 -37.99
N MET A 578 -8.20 11.89 -37.07
CA MET A 578 -9.18 12.95 -37.33
C MET A 578 -8.74 13.85 -38.47
N ILE A 579 -7.46 14.25 -38.51
CA ILE A 579 -6.92 15.07 -39.61
C ILE A 579 -6.99 14.29 -40.93
N ALA A 580 -6.59 13.02 -40.95
CA ALA A 580 -6.70 12.18 -42.15
C ALA A 580 -8.15 12.03 -42.64
N ALA A 581 -9.10 11.84 -41.73
CA ALA A 581 -10.54 11.81 -42.01
C ALA A 581 -11.05 13.15 -42.58
N ALA A 582 -10.61 14.28 -42.01
CA ALA A 582 -10.97 15.61 -42.50
C ALA A 582 -10.49 15.86 -43.95
N PHE A 583 -9.32 15.34 -44.32
CA PHE A 583 -8.83 15.38 -45.70
C PHE A 583 -9.50 14.36 -46.64
N GLY A 584 -10.31 13.44 -46.11
CA GLY A 584 -11.01 12.41 -46.87
C GLY A 584 -10.19 11.14 -47.12
N TYR A 585 -9.06 10.95 -46.43
CA TYR A 585 -8.26 9.74 -46.54
C TYR A 585 -8.85 8.54 -45.77
N LEU A 586 -9.80 8.79 -44.86
CA LEU A 586 -10.49 7.77 -44.08
C LEU A 586 -12.00 7.92 -44.25
N THR A 587 -12.66 6.82 -44.61
CA THR A 587 -14.13 6.74 -44.52
C THR A 587 -14.56 6.55 -43.06
N PRO A 588 -15.83 6.82 -42.70
CA PRO A 588 -16.32 6.62 -41.34
C PRO A 588 -16.04 5.22 -40.78
N VAL A 589 -16.30 4.17 -41.57
CA VAL A 589 -16.05 2.78 -41.14
C VAL A 589 -14.56 2.48 -40.98
N GLN A 590 -13.70 2.97 -41.88
CA GLN A 590 -12.25 2.80 -41.75
C GLN A 590 -11.71 3.54 -40.53
N GLY A 591 -12.21 4.74 -40.27
CA GLY A 591 -11.87 5.53 -39.10
C GLY A 591 -12.25 4.83 -37.80
N ALA A 592 -13.45 4.24 -37.74
CA ALA A 592 -13.93 3.45 -36.62
C ALA A 592 -12.97 2.27 -36.29
N LEU A 593 -12.63 1.47 -37.32
CA LEU A 593 -11.74 0.32 -37.16
C LEU A 593 -10.33 0.74 -36.73
N LEU A 594 -9.79 1.82 -37.31
CA LEU A 594 -8.48 2.35 -36.93
C LEU A 594 -8.46 2.78 -35.46
N GLN A 595 -9.51 3.49 -35.03
CA GLN A 595 -9.63 3.96 -33.65
C GLN A 595 -9.74 2.79 -32.67
N GLU A 596 -10.45 1.73 -33.02
CA GLU A 596 -10.56 0.54 -32.15
C GLU A 596 -9.20 -0.16 -31.97
N VAL A 597 -8.37 -0.20 -33.02
CA VAL A 597 -7.00 -0.73 -32.92
C VAL A 597 -6.15 0.12 -31.98
N ILE A 598 -6.28 1.46 -32.04
CA ILE A 598 -5.59 2.38 -31.14
C ILE A 598 -6.02 2.13 -29.69
N ASP A 599 -7.34 2.01 -29.45
CA ASP A 599 -7.91 1.82 -28.12
C ASP A 599 -7.42 0.52 -27.48
N VAL A 600 -7.47 -0.59 -28.22
CA VAL A 600 -6.96 -1.89 -27.76
C VAL A 600 -5.45 -1.81 -27.48
N ALA A 601 -4.66 -1.21 -28.38
CA ALA A 601 -3.22 -1.09 -28.19
C ALA A 601 -2.87 -0.30 -26.91
N VAL A 602 -3.60 0.79 -26.66
CA VAL A 602 -3.41 1.63 -25.49
C VAL A 602 -3.81 0.92 -24.19
N ILE A 603 -4.93 0.17 -24.19
CA ILE A 603 -5.36 -0.64 -23.03
C ILE A 603 -4.34 -1.73 -22.73
N LEU A 604 -3.84 -2.43 -23.76
CA LEU A 604 -2.80 -3.44 -23.60
C LEU A 604 -1.50 -2.83 -23.06
N ASN A 605 -1.14 -1.62 -23.49
CA ASN A 605 -0.01 -0.88 -22.92
C ASN A 605 -0.24 -0.56 -21.43
N ALA A 606 -1.43 -0.08 -21.06
CA ALA A 606 -1.79 0.22 -19.68
C ALA A 606 -1.69 -1.02 -18.78
N LEU A 607 -2.13 -2.19 -19.26
CA LEU A 607 -2.04 -3.46 -18.54
C LEU A 607 -0.60 -3.94 -18.31
N ARG A 608 0.42 -3.38 -18.98
CA ARG A 608 1.83 -3.66 -18.67
C ARG A 608 2.21 -3.23 -17.25
N ALA A 609 1.46 -2.33 -16.63
CA ALA A 609 1.64 -1.98 -15.21
C ALA A 609 1.45 -3.20 -14.29
N LEU A 610 0.66 -4.21 -14.70
CA LEU A 610 0.56 -5.49 -14.00
C LEU A 610 1.82 -6.36 -14.15
N ARG A 611 2.86 -5.96 -14.86
CA ARG A 611 4.09 -6.77 -15.03
C ARG A 611 5.34 -6.02 -14.54
N ILE A 612 5.16 -4.92 -13.82
CA ILE A 612 6.29 -4.19 -13.25
C ILE A 612 6.94 -5.08 -12.19
N ALA A 613 8.20 -5.45 -12.41
CA ALA A 613 9.05 -6.09 -11.43
C ALA A 613 10.08 -5.04 -10.96
N PRO A 614 9.93 -4.52 -9.73
CA PRO A 614 10.90 -3.58 -9.17
C PRO A 614 12.24 -4.27 -8.92
N HIS A 615 13.31 -3.50 -8.88
CA HIS A 615 14.61 -4.02 -8.49
C HIS A 615 14.59 -4.33 -6.99
N GLU A 616 14.76 -5.60 -6.64
CA GLU A 616 14.99 -5.94 -5.24
C GLU A 616 16.33 -5.35 -4.80
N PRO A 617 16.38 -4.59 -3.68
CA PRO A 617 17.65 -4.24 -3.09
C PRO A 617 18.39 -5.55 -2.80
N ALA A 618 19.68 -5.61 -3.13
CA ALA A 618 20.51 -6.76 -2.83
C ALA A 618 20.63 -6.92 -1.31
N THR A 619 19.64 -7.56 -0.68
CA THR A 619 19.82 -8.15 0.63
C THR A 619 20.85 -9.24 0.43
N GLY A 620 22.01 -9.11 1.07
CA GLY A 620 23.02 -10.14 1.06
C GLY A 620 22.34 -11.48 1.34
N LYS A 621 22.42 -12.41 0.38
CA LYS A 621 21.97 -13.78 0.65
C LYS A 621 22.67 -14.20 1.95
N PRO A 622 21.97 -14.76 2.95
CA PRO A 622 22.67 -15.46 4.00
C PRO A 622 23.53 -16.49 3.27
N GLN A 623 24.86 -16.38 3.41
CA GLN A 623 25.76 -17.43 2.96
C GLN A 623 25.23 -18.69 3.60
N ALA A 624 24.63 -19.56 2.78
CA ALA A 624 24.36 -20.92 3.20
C ALA A 624 25.71 -21.44 3.70
N ILE A 625 25.81 -21.66 5.00
CA ILE A 625 26.91 -22.40 5.60
C ILE A 625 26.81 -23.77 4.94
N MET A 626 27.55 -23.97 3.85
CA MET A 626 27.81 -25.28 3.29
C MET A 626 28.49 -26.04 4.41
N SER A 627 27.72 -26.93 5.03
CA SER A 627 28.18 -27.89 6.01
C SER A 627 29.25 -28.76 5.38
N GLU A 628 30.51 -28.38 5.59
CA GLU A 628 31.68 -29.22 5.40
C GLU A 628 31.71 -30.23 6.56
N GLN A 629 30.79 -31.21 6.52
CA GLN A 629 30.73 -32.30 7.52
C GLN A 629 30.14 -33.60 6.95
N ALA A 630 30.29 -33.83 5.65
CA ALA A 630 29.94 -35.09 5.01
C ALA A 630 31.18 -35.71 4.34
N ASP A 631 32.23 -36.01 5.13
CA ASP A 631 33.38 -36.80 4.65
C ASP A 631 34.15 -37.56 5.75
N ILE A 632 33.48 -37.96 6.85
CA ILE A 632 34.11 -38.78 7.92
C ILE A 632 33.38 -40.12 8.18
N VAL A 633 32.38 -40.49 7.39
CA VAL A 633 31.70 -41.80 7.57
C VAL A 633 31.72 -42.65 6.30
N GLN A 634 32.90 -42.83 5.71
CA GLN A 634 33.19 -43.98 4.83
C GLN A 634 34.66 -44.40 5.01
N GLY A 635 34.91 -45.16 6.08
CA GLY A 635 36.24 -45.66 6.40
C GLY A 635 36.21 -46.71 7.50
N ALA A 636 35.44 -47.79 7.32
CA ALA A 636 35.55 -49.01 8.12
C ALA A 636 35.04 -50.24 7.34
N THR A 637 36.00 -50.88 6.64
CA THR A 637 36.22 -52.34 6.46
C THR A 637 35.15 -53.26 5.82
N PRO A 638 35.55 -54.42 5.25
CA PRO A 638 36.87 -55.10 5.30
C PRO A 638 37.80 -54.86 4.10
#